data_AF-A0A2N5SJW6-F1
#
_entry.id   AF-A0A2N5SJW6-F1
#
_cell.length_a   1.000
_cell.length_b   1.000
_cell.length_c   1.000
_cell.angle_alpha   90.00
_cell.angle_beta   90.00
_cell.angle_gamma   90.00
#
_symmetry.space_group_name_H-M   'P 1'
#
loop_
_entity.id
_entity.type
_entity.pdbx_description
1 polymer ?
#
loop_
_entity_poly.entity_id
_entity_poly.type
_entity_poly.pdbx_seq_one_letter_code
_entity_poly.pdbx_strand_id
1 'polypeptide(L)'
;MKLLEPLSEATDRLCGSKYPTLNSSLAVYIVLIQHLHASRQGLYDQAQLIRPAELMIKKINQYLEEAIKKPMYICAMILDPKFKTTFWTNHQDFIVKHYKVSVDEITKTFKNIAQDFFEKLPKKKDNISARAPQPCDSKAVDAFDQAMYQPDPMIEGVQKEIATYLKEGIETKSVQVLHYWASRRNSLPTLALMARRYLCIPATSASS
;
A
#
# COMPACT_ATOMS: atom_id res chain seq x y z
N MET A 1 9.32 11.00 -28.03
CA MET A 1 8.38 9.93 -28.44
C MET A 1 7.45 9.67 -27.24
N LYS A 2 6.26 10.29 -27.19
CA LYS A 2 5.43 10.39 -25.96
C LYS A 2 4.78 9.07 -25.51
N LEU A 3 4.68 8.07 -26.39
CA LEU A 3 4.05 6.79 -26.07
C LEU A 3 4.88 5.96 -25.06
N LEU A 4 6.20 5.90 -25.26
CA LEU A 4 7.10 5.01 -24.52
C LEU A 4 7.63 5.61 -23.21
N GLU A 5 7.56 6.94 -23.06
CA GLU A 5 8.07 7.65 -21.89
C GLU A 5 7.45 7.15 -20.57
N PRO A 6 6.12 6.98 -20.44
CA PRO A 6 5.54 6.39 -19.24
C PRO A 6 5.98 4.96 -18.95
N LEU A 7 6.34 4.17 -19.98
CA LEU A 7 6.85 2.81 -19.80
C LEU A 7 8.26 2.84 -19.18
N SER A 8 9.11 3.77 -19.63
CA SER A 8 10.44 3.96 -19.03
C SER A 8 10.31 4.36 -17.56
N GLU A 9 9.45 5.36 -17.26
CA GLU A 9 9.23 5.78 -15.87
C GLU A 9 8.66 4.65 -14.99
N ALA A 10 7.79 3.81 -15.55
CA ALA A 10 7.27 2.65 -14.87
C ALA A 10 8.38 1.64 -14.54
N THR A 11 9.30 1.38 -15.47
CA THR A 11 10.46 0.52 -15.23
C THR A 11 11.32 1.06 -14.10
N ASP A 12 11.66 2.35 -14.13
CA ASP A 12 12.49 2.97 -13.08
C ASP A 12 11.83 2.88 -11.69
N ARG A 13 10.50 3.02 -11.63
CA ARG A 13 9.72 2.90 -10.39
C ARG A 13 9.68 1.47 -9.85
N LEU A 14 9.56 0.46 -10.72
CA LEU A 14 9.36 -0.93 -10.32
C LEU A 14 10.67 -1.70 -10.09
N CYS A 15 11.78 -1.25 -10.68
CA CYS A 15 13.10 -1.84 -10.52
C CYS A 15 13.92 -1.22 -9.37
N GLY A 16 13.36 -0.24 -8.65
CA GLY A 16 14.01 0.35 -7.49
C GLY A 16 14.28 -0.64 -6.36
N SER A 17 15.39 -0.45 -5.65
CA SER A 17 15.80 -1.26 -4.47
C SER A 17 15.81 -0.46 -3.16
N LYS A 18 15.84 0.88 -3.25
CA LYS A 18 16.01 1.79 -2.10
C LYS A 18 14.69 2.22 -1.45
N TYR A 19 13.56 1.79 -1.99
CA TYR A 19 12.23 2.13 -1.52
C TYR A 19 11.24 1.00 -1.84
N PRO A 20 10.12 0.89 -1.09
CA PRO A 20 9.07 -0.08 -1.42
C PRO A 20 8.56 0.09 -2.86
N THR A 21 8.50 -1.00 -3.60
CA THR A 21 8.03 -1.00 -5.00
C THR A 21 6.69 -1.70 -5.19
N LEU A 22 6.40 -2.78 -4.45
CA LEU A 22 5.18 -3.58 -4.63
C LEU A 22 3.90 -2.77 -4.41
N ASN A 23 3.94 -1.85 -3.45
CA ASN A 23 2.87 -0.89 -3.13
C ASN A 23 2.44 -0.01 -4.31
N SER A 24 3.33 0.22 -5.27
CA SER A 24 3.02 1.03 -6.46
C SER A 24 2.69 0.20 -7.70
N SER A 25 2.89 -1.13 -7.67
CA SER A 25 2.83 -1.96 -8.88
C SER A 25 1.47 -1.95 -9.57
N LEU A 26 0.37 -2.11 -8.83
CA LEU A 26 -0.96 -2.08 -9.43
C LEU A 26 -1.29 -0.69 -9.99
N ALA A 27 -0.95 0.38 -9.26
CA ALA A 27 -1.12 1.75 -9.74
C ALA A 27 -0.37 1.99 -11.05
N VAL A 28 0.90 1.55 -11.13
CA VAL A 28 1.73 1.67 -12.33
C VAL A 28 1.09 0.94 -13.51
N TYR A 29 0.65 -0.32 -13.34
CA TYR A 29 -0.01 -1.05 -14.42
C TYR A 29 -1.30 -0.37 -14.89
N ILE A 30 -2.15 0.08 -13.96
CA ILE A 30 -3.41 0.75 -14.28
C ILE A 30 -3.15 2.04 -15.07
N VAL A 31 -2.22 2.89 -14.61
CA VAL A 31 -1.86 4.13 -15.30
C VAL A 31 -1.29 3.87 -16.69
N LEU A 32 -0.43 2.86 -16.84
CA LEU A 32 0.12 2.49 -18.14
C LEU A 32 -0.96 2.05 -19.13
N ILE A 33 -1.89 1.20 -18.69
CA ILE A 33 -2.94 0.69 -19.58
C ILE A 33 -3.90 1.83 -19.97
N GLN A 34 -4.24 2.73 -19.05
CA GLN A 34 -5.03 3.92 -19.37
C GLN A 34 -4.34 4.82 -20.40
N HIS A 35 -3.04 5.08 -20.24
CA HIS A 35 -2.23 5.84 -21.20
C HIS A 35 -2.21 5.18 -22.59
N LEU A 36 -2.03 3.86 -22.64
CA LEU A 36 -2.04 3.11 -23.91
C LEU A 36 -3.44 3.09 -24.55
N HIS A 37 -4.51 3.04 -23.76
CA HIS A 37 -5.87 3.15 -24.29
C HIS A 37 -6.14 4.51 -24.90
N ALA A 38 -5.71 5.59 -24.25
CA ALA A 38 -5.78 6.94 -24.80
C ALA A 38 -5.02 7.02 -26.14
N SER A 39 -3.84 6.42 -26.20
CA SER A 39 -3.02 6.34 -27.41
C SER A 39 -3.70 5.58 -28.55
N ARG A 40 -4.36 4.46 -28.23
CA ARG A 40 -5.10 3.65 -29.19
C ARG A 40 -6.34 4.35 -29.75
N GLN A 41 -6.99 5.21 -28.96
CA GLN A 41 -8.20 5.94 -29.38
C GLN A 41 -7.92 7.13 -30.31
N GLY A 42 -6.68 7.31 -30.77
CA GLY A 42 -6.33 8.39 -31.69
C GLY A 42 -6.24 9.77 -31.02
N LEU A 43 -6.13 9.82 -29.68
CA LEU A 43 -5.80 11.07 -28.97
C LEU A 43 -4.38 11.57 -29.29
N TYR A 44 -3.61 10.78 -30.02
CA TYR A 44 -2.35 11.16 -30.66
C TYR A 44 -2.55 11.08 -32.17
N ASP A 45 -2.08 12.09 -32.89
CA ASP A 45 -2.16 12.21 -34.35
C ASP A 45 -1.15 11.28 -35.06
N GLN A 46 -1.15 9.99 -34.68
CA GLN A 46 -0.16 8.99 -35.11
C GLN A 46 -0.81 7.60 -35.21
N ALA A 47 -1.55 7.36 -36.30
CA ALA A 47 -2.22 6.07 -36.56
C ALA A 47 -1.27 4.85 -36.49
N GLN A 48 0.02 5.05 -36.78
CA GLN A 48 1.07 4.02 -36.67
C GLN A 48 1.24 3.47 -35.24
N LEU A 49 0.81 4.20 -34.21
CA LEU A 49 0.92 3.80 -32.81
C LEU A 49 -0.23 2.90 -32.32
N ILE A 50 -1.32 2.78 -33.08
CA ILE A 50 -2.50 1.99 -32.67
C ILE A 50 -2.11 0.53 -32.44
N ARG A 51 -1.45 -0.09 -33.44
CA ARG A 51 -1.07 -1.51 -33.37
C ARG A 51 -0.04 -1.80 -32.28
N PRO A 52 1.06 -1.02 -32.12
CA PRO A 52 1.95 -1.16 -30.97
C PRO A 52 1.23 -1.01 -29.62
N ALA A 53 0.34 -0.03 -29.47
CA ALA A 53 -0.41 0.18 -28.23
C ALA A 53 -1.30 -1.02 -27.89
N GLU A 54 -1.98 -1.62 -28.88
CA GLU A 54 -2.77 -2.85 -28.67
C GLU A 54 -1.94 -4.01 -28.14
N LEU A 55 -0.75 -4.24 -28.72
CA LEU A 55 0.13 -5.32 -28.30
C LEU A 55 0.68 -5.09 -26.89
N MET A 56 1.02 -3.84 -26.56
CA MET A 56 1.47 -3.46 -25.22
C MET A 56 0.34 -3.63 -24.19
N ILE A 57 -0.88 -3.19 -24.48
CA ILE A 57 -2.05 -3.40 -23.61
C ILE A 57 -2.25 -4.89 -23.35
N LYS A 58 -2.22 -5.72 -24.40
CA LYS A 58 -2.37 -7.17 -24.27
C LYS A 58 -1.33 -7.75 -23.32
N LYS A 59 -0.06 -7.32 -23.44
CA LYS A 59 1.02 -7.83 -22.60
C LYS A 59 0.90 -7.37 -21.14
N ILE A 60 0.62 -6.09 -20.90
CA ILE A 60 0.51 -5.54 -19.54
C ILE A 60 -0.73 -6.08 -18.82
N ASN A 61 -1.85 -6.26 -19.53
CA ASN A 61 -3.07 -6.85 -18.96
C ASN A 61 -2.84 -8.24 -18.39
N GLN A 62 -2.04 -9.10 -19.05
CA GLN A 62 -1.71 -10.43 -18.51
C GLN A 62 -1.09 -10.35 -17.11
N TYR A 63 -0.25 -9.34 -16.85
CA TYR A 63 0.35 -9.15 -15.54
C TYR A 63 -0.63 -8.56 -14.54
N LEU A 64 -1.42 -7.57 -14.95
CA LEU A 64 -2.38 -6.91 -14.06
C LEU A 64 -3.52 -7.84 -13.64
N GLU A 65 -4.06 -8.64 -14.57
CA GLU A 65 -5.11 -9.62 -14.28
C GLU A 65 -4.67 -10.63 -13.21
N GLU A 66 -3.40 -11.03 -13.22
CA GLU A 66 -2.86 -11.96 -12.23
C GLU A 66 -2.45 -11.25 -10.93
N ALA A 67 -1.95 -10.02 -11.00
CA ALA A 67 -1.54 -9.25 -9.84
C ALA A 67 -2.74 -8.79 -8.99
N ILE A 68 -3.84 -8.34 -9.63
CA ILE A 68 -5.02 -7.84 -8.92
C ILE A 68 -5.75 -8.93 -8.12
N LYS A 69 -5.60 -10.21 -8.51
CA LYS A 69 -6.14 -11.37 -7.78
C LYS A 69 -5.32 -11.74 -6.54
N LYS A 70 -4.07 -11.26 -6.44
CA LYS A 70 -3.14 -11.63 -5.37
C LYS A 70 -3.25 -10.64 -4.20
N PRO A 71 -3.68 -11.09 -3.00
CA PRO A 71 -3.95 -10.18 -1.89
C PRO A 71 -2.73 -9.36 -1.44
N MET A 72 -1.51 -9.87 -1.64
CA MET A 72 -0.27 -9.16 -1.31
C MET A 72 -0.11 -7.82 -2.03
N TYR A 73 -0.52 -7.73 -3.31
CA TYR A 73 -0.46 -6.49 -4.07
C TYR A 73 -1.47 -5.47 -3.55
N ILE A 74 -2.69 -5.93 -3.27
CA ILE A 74 -3.77 -5.12 -2.68
C ILE A 74 -3.32 -4.57 -1.32
N CYS A 75 -2.80 -5.43 -0.46
CA CYS A 75 -2.33 -5.06 0.88
C CYS A 75 -1.19 -4.05 0.81
N ALA A 76 -0.16 -4.32 0.00
CA ALA A 76 0.97 -3.39 -0.14
C ALA A 76 0.52 -2.01 -0.62
N MET A 77 -0.41 -1.94 -1.56
CA MET A 77 -0.92 -0.68 -2.10
C MET A 77 -1.79 0.09 -1.10
N ILE A 78 -2.71 -0.59 -0.39
CA ILE A 78 -3.53 0.07 0.62
C ILE A 78 -2.68 0.55 1.80
N LEU A 79 -1.65 -0.20 2.18
CA LEU A 79 -0.69 0.20 3.22
C LEU A 79 0.24 1.34 2.79
N ASP A 80 0.22 1.79 1.54
CA ASP A 80 0.87 3.05 1.17
C ASP A 80 -0.06 4.23 1.50
N PRO A 81 0.36 5.12 2.42
CA PRO A 81 -0.49 6.24 2.84
C PRO A 81 -0.72 7.27 1.71
N LYS A 82 0.05 7.23 0.61
CA LYS A 82 -0.18 8.06 -0.57
C LYS A 82 -1.38 7.61 -1.41
N PHE A 83 -1.76 6.33 -1.31
CA PHE A 83 -2.82 5.75 -2.15
C PHE A 83 -4.06 5.38 -1.33
N LYS A 84 -3.87 4.59 -0.26
CA LYS A 84 -4.97 3.96 0.50
C LYS A 84 -6.02 3.35 -0.43
N THR A 85 -7.30 3.57 -0.15
CA THR A 85 -8.42 3.24 -1.04
C THR A 85 -8.70 4.31 -2.08
N THR A 86 -8.20 5.54 -1.90
CA THR A 86 -8.49 6.70 -2.76
C THR A 86 -8.10 6.47 -4.22
N PHE A 87 -6.95 5.84 -4.49
CA PHE A 87 -6.57 5.51 -5.87
C PHE A 87 -7.61 4.58 -6.53
N TRP A 88 -8.11 3.59 -5.80
CA TRP A 88 -9.09 2.65 -6.31
C TRP A 88 -10.41 3.33 -6.64
N THR A 89 -10.87 4.24 -5.77
CA THR A 89 -12.06 5.05 -5.99
C THR A 89 -11.90 5.94 -7.22
N ASN A 90 -10.77 6.62 -7.37
CA ASN A 90 -10.52 7.51 -8.51
C ASN A 90 -10.45 6.78 -9.86
N HIS A 91 -10.09 5.49 -9.85
CA HIS A 91 -9.98 4.66 -11.05
C HIS A 91 -11.09 3.60 -11.13
N GLN A 92 -12.16 3.71 -10.33
CA GLN A 92 -13.16 2.67 -10.14
C GLN A 92 -13.83 2.24 -11.45
N ASP A 93 -14.29 3.20 -12.26
CA ASP A 93 -15.00 2.89 -13.51
C ASP A 93 -14.14 2.06 -14.47
N PHE A 94 -12.85 2.41 -14.56
CA PHE A 94 -11.90 1.66 -15.36
C PHE A 94 -11.70 0.25 -14.80
N ILE A 95 -11.48 0.12 -13.49
CA ILE A 95 -11.19 -1.16 -12.84
C ILE A 95 -12.38 -2.10 -12.92
N VAL A 96 -13.59 -1.62 -12.59
CA VAL A 96 -14.83 -2.40 -12.67
C VAL A 96 -15.12 -2.81 -14.11
N LYS A 97 -14.95 -1.90 -15.09
CA LYS A 97 -15.19 -2.21 -16.50
C LYS A 97 -14.28 -3.32 -17.01
N HIS A 98 -12.98 -3.24 -16.72
CA HIS A 98 -11.95 -4.08 -17.33
C HIS A 98 -11.59 -5.33 -16.53
N TYR A 99 -11.62 -5.27 -15.20
CA TYR A 99 -11.20 -6.38 -14.33
C TYR A 99 -12.32 -6.97 -13.49
N LYS A 100 -13.52 -6.37 -13.51
CA LYS A 100 -14.70 -6.83 -12.76
C LYS A 100 -14.44 -6.91 -11.25
N VAL A 101 -13.58 -6.04 -10.73
CA VAL A 101 -13.28 -5.91 -9.30
C VAL A 101 -13.76 -4.56 -8.80
N SER A 102 -14.54 -4.57 -7.73
CA SER A 102 -15.05 -3.37 -7.04
C SER A 102 -14.12 -2.90 -5.93
N VAL A 103 -14.23 -1.61 -5.56
CA VAL A 103 -13.48 -1.05 -4.41
C VAL A 103 -13.88 -1.73 -3.10
N ASP A 104 -15.12 -2.17 -2.97
CA ASP A 104 -15.60 -2.92 -1.81
C ASP A 104 -14.93 -4.30 -1.70
N GLU A 105 -14.78 -5.02 -2.81
CA GLU A 105 -14.05 -6.31 -2.83
C GLU A 105 -12.56 -6.14 -2.50
N ILE A 106 -11.93 -5.08 -3.02
CA ILE A 106 -10.54 -4.71 -2.70
C ILE A 106 -10.41 -4.43 -1.19
N THR A 107 -11.31 -3.61 -0.65
CA THR A 107 -11.31 -3.24 0.77
C THR A 107 -11.60 -4.45 1.66
N LYS A 108 -12.53 -5.32 1.25
CA LYS A 108 -12.85 -6.58 1.95
C LYS A 108 -11.66 -7.53 1.96
N THR A 109 -10.98 -7.69 0.83
CA THR A 109 -9.75 -8.49 0.74
C THR A 109 -8.70 -8.00 1.73
N PHE A 110 -8.44 -6.69 1.78
CA PHE A 110 -7.50 -6.11 2.74
C PHE A 110 -7.92 -6.36 4.19
N LYS A 111 -9.19 -6.11 4.54
CA LYS A 111 -9.72 -6.34 5.89
C LYS A 111 -9.58 -7.79 6.33
N ASN A 112 -9.88 -8.74 5.44
CA ASN A 112 -9.76 -10.18 5.72
C ASN A 112 -8.30 -10.58 5.95
N ILE A 113 -7.37 -10.15 5.08
CA ILE A 113 -5.95 -10.47 5.26
C ILE A 113 -5.39 -9.85 6.53
N ALA A 114 -5.77 -8.61 6.85
CA ALA A 114 -5.33 -7.96 8.08
C ALA A 114 -5.88 -8.66 9.32
N GLN A 115 -7.13 -9.15 9.27
CA GLN A 115 -7.73 -9.96 10.33
C GLN A 115 -6.99 -11.29 10.51
N ASP A 116 -6.81 -12.05 9.42
CA ASP A 116 -6.05 -13.31 9.43
C ASP A 116 -4.62 -13.11 9.94
N PHE A 117 -4.00 -11.98 9.57
CA PHE A 117 -2.67 -11.60 10.02
C PHE A 117 -2.64 -11.38 11.52
N PHE A 118 -3.60 -10.60 12.05
CA PHE A 118 -3.75 -10.32 13.47
C PHE A 118 -3.97 -11.58 14.28
N GLU A 119 -4.82 -12.49 13.82
CA GLU A 119 -5.14 -13.75 14.50
C GLU A 119 -3.94 -14.70 14.59
N LYS A 120 -3.04 -14.65 13.59
CA LYS A 120 -1.80 -15.42 13.56
C LYS A 120 -0.67 -14.82 14.39
N LEU A 121 -0.82 -13.59 14.91
CA LEU A 121 0.19 -13.02 15.79
C LEU A 121 0.24 -13.82 17.10
N PRO A 122 1.45 -14.00 17.68
CA PRO A 122 1.58 -14.64 18.98
C PRO A 122 0.79 -13.82 20.00
N LYS A 123 -0.37 -14.35 20.42
CA LYS A 123 -1.11 -13.79 21.55
C LYS A 123 -0.19 -13.94 22.76
N LYS A 124 0.21 -12.81 23.35
CA LYS A 124 0.93 -12.81 24.62
C LYS A 124 0.03 -13.59 25.58
N LYS A 125 0.40 -14.83 25.94
CA LYS A 125 -0.29 -15.54 27.01
C LYS A 125 -0.11 -14.64 28.23
N ASP A 126 -1.22 -14.25 28.86
CA ASP A 126 -1.21 -13.71 30.21
C ASP A 126 -0.76 -14.80 31.19
N ASN A 127 0.53 -15.15 31.13
CA ASN A 127 1.23 -15.68 32.29
C ASN A 127 1.72 -14.45 33.06
N ILE A 128 0.80 -13.78 33.73
CA ILE A 128 1.13 -12.93 34.88
C ILE A 128 1.53 -13.88 36.01
N SER A 129 2.75 -14.43 35.91
CA SER A 129 3.56 -14.54 37.13
C SER A 129 4.12 -13.14 37.32
N ALA A 130 3.66 -12.47 38.37
CA ALA A 130 4.09 -11.15 38.76
C ALA A 130 5.62 -11.13 38.95
N ARG A 131 6.35 -10.86 37.87
CA ARG A 131 7.71 -10.35 37.98
C ARG A 131 7.58 -8.84 37.96
N ALA A 132 7.69 -8.26 39.15
CA ALA A 132 7.79 -6.82 39.35
C ALA A 132 8.76 -6.23 38.31
N PRO A 133 8.46 -5.04 37.74
CA PRO A 133 9.39 -4.37 36.85
C PRO A 133 10.69 -4.15 37.61
N GLN A 134 11.80 -4.69 37.11
CA GLN A 134 13.11 -4.20 37.52
C GLN A 134 13.22 -2.74 37.05
N PRO A 135 13.60 -1.79 37.92
CA PRO A 135 13.76 -0.40 37.52
C PRO A 135 14.91 -0.34 36.51
N CYS A 136 14.59 0.03 35.27
CA CYS A 136 15.60 0.54 34.36
C CYS A 136 15.81 2.00 34.77
N ASP A 137 16.99 2.31 35.29
CA ASP A 137 17.41 3.67 35.63
C ASP A 137 17.24 4.61 34.43
N SER A 138 16.20 5.44 34.44
CA SER A 138 16.23 6.79 33.87
C SER A 138 15.03 7.63 34.34
N LYS A 139 15.34 8.54 35.26
CA LYS A 139 14.66 9.79 35.67
C LYS A 139 13.13 9.77 35.84
N ALA A 140 12.70 10.10 37.07
CA ALA A 140 11.31 10.43 37.38
C ALA A 140 10.73 11.38 36.33
N VAL A 141 9.71 10.92 35.61
CA VAL A 141 8.93 11.73 34.68
C VAL A 141 8.26 12.81 35.51
N ASP A 142 8.57 14.08 35.25
CA ASP A 142 8.01 15.22 35.96
C ASP A 142 6.47 15.18 35.86
N ALA A 143 5.77 15.51 36.95
CA ALA A 143 4.31 15.54 36.97
C ALA A 143 3.75 16.50 35.91
N PHE A 144 4.51 17.55 35.57
CA PHE A 144 4.20 18.44 34.45
C PHE A 144 4.26 17.73 33.10
N ASP A 145 5.28 16.91 32.85
CA ASP A 145 5.41 16.18 31.58
C ASP A 145 4.27 15.16 31.40
N GLN A 146 3.84 14.48 32.48
CA GLN A 146 2.68 13.58 32.42
C GLN A 146 1.36 14.31 32.15
N ALA A 147 1.20 15.52 32.66
CA ALA A 147 -0.01 16.32 32.46
C ALA A 147 -0.05 16.97 31.06
N MET A 148 1.11 17.38 30.52
CA MET A 148 1.20 18.06 29.22
C MET A 148 1.29 17.08 28.04
N TYR A 149 2.02 15.98 28.19
CA TYR A 149 2.29 15.04 27.12
C TYR A 149 1.55 13.73 27.32
N GLN A 150 0.34 13.65 26.75
CA GLN A 150 -0.37 12.38 26.66
C GLN A 150 0.08 11.63 25.40
N PRO A 151 0.64 10.41 25.52
CA PRO A 151 0.97 9.60 24.36
C PRO A 151 -0.30 9.27 23.58
N ASP A 152 -0.17 9.16 22.25
CA ASP A 152 -1.28 8.74 21.41
C ASP A 152 -1.84 7.40 21.92
N PRO A 153 -3.17 7.29 22.08
CA PRO A 153 -3.78 6.08 22.58
C PRO A 153 -3.50 4.95 21.58
N MET A 154 -3.03 3.82 22.11
CA MET A 154 -2.92 2.60 21.33
C MET A 154 -4.32 2.16 20.88
N ILE A 155 -4.50 1.93 19.58
CA ILE A 155 -5.78 1.48 19.05
C ILE A 155 -5.83 -0.04 19.18
N GLU A 156 -6.65 -0.51 20.12
CA GLU A 156 -6.82 -1.94 20.36
C GLU A 156 -7.75 -2.59 19.33
N GLY A 157 -7.19 -3.50 18.53
CA GLY A 157 -7.91 -4.33 17.57
C GLY A 157 -7.74 -3.87 16.13
N VAL A 158 -7.41 -4.82 15.25
CA VAL A 158 -7.08 -4.55 13.84
C VAL A 158 -8.20 -3.86 13.07
N GLN A 159 -9.47 -4.13 13.37
CA GLN A 159 -10.59 -3.46 12.71
C GLN A 159 -10.65 -1.96 13.04
N LYS A 160 -10.33 -1.57 14.26
CA LYS A 160 -10.24 -0.16 14.66
C LYS A 160 -9.02 0.51 14.05
N GLU A 161 -7.88 -0.19 13.99
CA GLU A 161 -6.68 0.31 13.28
C GLU A 161 -7.00 0.60 11.81
N ILE A 162 -7.64 -0.35 11.11
CA ILE A 162 -8.05 -0.21 9.71
C ILE A 162 -8.99 0.99 9.54
N ALA A 163 -10.04 1.07 10.37
CA ALA A 163 -11.01 2.15 10.30
C ALA A 163 -10.35 3.52 10.49
N THR A 164 -9.42 3.63 11.45
CA THR A 164 -8.67 4.87 11.71
C THR A 164 -7.78 5.23 10.53
N TYR A 165 -6.95 4.29 10.07
CA TYR A 165 -6.02 4.51 8.98
C TYR A 165 -6.71 4.90 7.66
N LEU A 166 -7.83 4.25 7.33
CA LEU A 166 -8.57 4.55 6.10
C LEU A 166 -9.40 5.84 6.18
N LYS A 167 -9.74 6.31 7.38
CA LYS A 167 -10.44 7.59 7.59
C LYS A 167 -9.50 8.80 7.45
N GLU A 168 -8.24 8.63 7.82
CA GLU A 168 -7.21 9.66 7.64
C GLU A 168 -7.01 9.98 6.16
N GLY A 169 -6.73 11.25 5.85
CA GLY A 169 -6.39 11.68 4.49
C GLY A 169 -5.17 10.96 3.91
N ILE A 170 -5.00 11.06 2.59
CA ILE A 170 -3.78 10.58 1.92
C ILE A 170 -2.60 11.50 2.26
N GLU A 171 -1.42 10.90 2.33
CA GLU A 171 -0.17 11.64 2.54
C GLU A 171 0.39 12.22 1.24
N THR A 172 1.28 13.19 1.38
CA THR A 172 1.93 13.85 0.23
C THR A 172 2.86 12.91 -0.53
N LYS A 173 3.15 13.23 -1.80
CA LYS A 173 4.08 12.44 -2.65
C LYS A 173 5.47 12.27 -2.05
N SER A 174 5.93 13.22 -1.23
CA SER A 174 7.25 13.22 -0.58
C SER A 174 7.33 12.34 0.67
N VAL A 175 6.23 11.77 1.14
CA VAL A 175 6.25 10.94 2.36
C VAL A 175 7.12 9.70 2.15
N GLN A 176 8.00 9.44 3.12
CA GLN A 176 8.75 8.20 3.18
C GLN A 176 7.90 7.14 3.88
N VAL A 177 7.33 6.22 3.11
CA VAL A 177 6.33 5.24 3.58
C VAL A 177 6.82 4.43 4.78
N LEU A 178 8.10 4.02 4.80
CA LEU A 178 8.66 3.26 5.92
C LEU A 178 8.78 4.09 7.20
N HIS A 179 9.14 5.38 7.10
CA HIS A 179 9.18 6.29 8.23
C HIS A 179 7.78 6.58 8.78
N TYR A 180 6.80 6.74 7.90
CA TYR A 180 5.39 6.88 8.28
C TYR A 180 4.96 5.72 9.19
N TRP A 181 5.17 4.47 8.77
CA TRP A 181 4.80 3.29 9.57
C TRP A 181 5.65 3.14 10.84
N ALA A 182 6.93 3.52 10.81
CA ALA A 182 7.78 3.49 11.99
C ALA A 182 7.26 4.44 13.09
N SER A 183 6.79 5.63 12.71
CA SER A 183 6.21 6.60 13.65
C SER A 183 4.88 6.14 14.26
N ARG A 184 4.12 5.31 13.54
CA ARG A 184 2.77 4.84 13.94
C ARG A 184 2.76 3.47 14.59
N ARG A 185 3.92 2.91 14.92
CA ARG A 185 4.02 1.58 15.53
C ARG A 185 3.29 1.46 16.88
N ASN A 186 3.11 2.57 17.60
CA ASN A 186 2.46 2.59 18.91
C ASN A 186 0.93 2.76 18.77
N SER A 187 0.47 3.55 17.81
CA SER A 187 -0.95 3.82 17.57
C SER A 187 -1.62 2.76 16.69
N LEU A 188 -0.91 2.25 15.67
CA LEU A 188 -1.37 1.26 14.70
C LEU A 188 -0.41 0.05 14.65
N PRO A 189 -0.23 -0.69 15.76
CA PRO A 189 0.81 -1.72 15.88
C PRO A 189 0.66 -2.87 14.88
N THR A 190 -0.57 -3.33 14.62
CA THR A 190 -0.82 -4.45 13.70
C THR A 190 -0.53 -4.04 12.27
N LEU A 191 -1.06 -2.89 11.84
CA LEU A 191 -0.86 -2.38 10.49
C LEU A 191 0.59 -1.99 10.22
N ALA A 192 1.29 -1.39 11.20
CA ALA A 192 2.71 -1.09 11.07
C ALA A 192 3.56 -2.35 10.88
N LEU A 193 3.24 -3.43 11.60
CA LEU A 193 3.91 -4.72 11.43
C LEU A 193 3.59 -5.36 10.07
N MET A 194 2.34 -5.26 9.62
CA MET A 194 1.89 -5.73 8.32
C MET A 194 2.60 -4.98 7.19
N ALA A 195 2.64 -3.64 7.27
CA ALA A 195 3.36 -2.77 6.34
C ALA A 195 4.84 -3.16 6.21
N ARG A 196 5.52 -3.40 7.34
CA ARG A 196 6.92 -3.85 7.32
C ARG A 196 7.13 -5.17 6.56
N ARG A 197 6.13 -6.06 6.49
CA ARG A 197 6.24 -7.34 5.77
C ARG A 197 5.90 -7.19 4.30
N TYR A 198 4.80 -6.53 3.97
CA TYR A 198 4.33 -6.43 2.58
C TYR A 198 5.11 -5.40 1.76
N LEU A 199 5.55 -4.29 2.36
CA LEU A 199 6.27 -3.23 1.64
C LEU A 199 7.72 -3.59 1.29
N CYS A 200 8.31 -4.56 2.00
CA CYS A 200 9.67 -5.05 1.72
C CYS A 200 9.72 -6.06 0.57
N ILE A 201 8.57 -6.44 0.00
CA ILE A 201 8.53 -7.33 -1.15
C ILE A 201 8.92 -6.52 -2.40
N PRO A 202 9.96 -6.90 -3.14
CA PRO A 202 10.30 -6.22 -4.39
C PRO A 202 9.23 -6.52 -5.45
N ALA A 203 8.95 -5.54 -6.31
CA ALA A 203 7.99 -5.69 -7.40
C ALA A 203 8.57 -6.53 -8.54
N THR A 204 9.89 -6.55 -8.67
CA THR A 204 10.62 -7.24 -9.74
C THR A 204 11.79 -8.03 -9.18
N SER A 205 12.12 -9.13 -9.85
CA SER A 205 13.34 -9.91 -9.57
C SER A 205 14.61 -9.25 -10.13
N ALA A 206 14.47 -8.13 -10.85
CA ALA A 206 15.55 -7.37 -11.46
C ALA A 206 15.90 -6.11 -10.66
N SER A 207 15.56 -6.08 -9.37
CA SER A 207 15.93 -4.99 -8.48
C SER A 207 17.46 -4.94 -8.32
N SER A 208 18.04 -3.76 -8.52
CA SER A 208 19.48 -3.50 -8.42
C SER A 208 19.82 -2.48 -7.34
#